data_AF-A0A0Q8N3Z5-F1
#
_entry.id   AF-A0A0Q8N3Z5-F1
#
_cell.length_a   1.000
_cell.length_b   1.000
_cell.length_c   1.000
_cell.angle_alpha   90.00
_cell.angle_beta   90.00
_cell.angle_gamma   90.00
#
_symmetry.space_group_name_H-M   'P 1'
#
loop_
_entity.id
_entity.type
_entity.pdbx_description
1 polymer ?
#
loop_
_entity_poly.entity_id
_entity_poly.type
_entity_poly.pdbx_seq_one_letter_code
_entity_poly.pdbx_strand_id
1 'polypeptide(L)'
;MKALLRIFRPSRKLVFIIAGVALLGGVSGGAALYIGKDKILGPSAEETNGLACTDVNLVTIKKQNRIWVRKYIKTEPTDGMTRVRTALRVAKAIYEAQKPDLVQVVVLDTNGPTLRSDIRGRAMGADVVYIPHPDPVLESEEAKTYTARYYDGTAASNGLFFGERIDLPEDEITTLNASFKDYSDCIDPIAVAATTGGEGEGGGKGKKGGKKGEAKEEKPAEGGEHGAAPAEAPAAEEAAPAAGH
;
A
#
# COMPACT_ATOMS: atom_id res chain seq x y z
N MET A 1 9.17 23.58 -53.81
CA MET A 1 9.46 24.28 -52.54
C MET A 1 10.80 25.01 -52.65
N LYS A 2 10.87 26.26 -53.12
CA LYS A 2 12.12 27.07 -53.07
C LYS A 2 11.96 28.58 -53.32
N ALA A 3 10.75 29.08 -53.58
CA ALA A 3 10.55 30.47 -54.00
C ALA A 3 9.85 31.40 -52.99
N LEU A 4 9.45 30.92 -51.79
CA LEU A 4 8.69 31.74 -50.83
C LEU A 4 9.53 32.42 -49.73
N LEU A 5 10.85 32.20 -49.68
CA LEU A 5 11.71 32.72 -48.59
C LEU A 5 12.42 34.05 -48.89
N ARG A 6 12.06 34.79 -49.96
CA ARG A 6 12.75 36.03 -50.34
C ARG A 6 11.98 37.33 -50.10
N ILE A 7 10.81 37.29 -49.46
CA ILE A 7 9.98 38.49 -49.25
C ILE A 7 10.23 39.20 -47.90
N PHE A 8 10.84 38.54 -46.90
CA PHE A 8 11.15 39.17 -45.61
C PHE A 8 12.63 39.58 -45.56
N ARG A 9 12.92 40.84 -45.90
CA ARG A 9 14.15 41.51 -45.45
C ARG A 9 13.89 42.02 -44.03
N PRO A 10 14.39 41.36 -42.96
CA PRO A 10 14.17 41.84 -41.61
C PRO A 10 14.83 43.21 -41.45
N SER A 11 14.02 44.22 -41.15
CA SER A 11 14.51 45.56 -40.79
C SER A 11 15.51 45.44 -39.64
N ARG A 12 16.63 46.18 -39.70
CA ARG A 12 17.66 46.20 -38.64
C ARG A 12 17.05 46.39 -37.25
N LYS A 13 15.98 47.17 -37.14
CA LYS A 13 15.25 47.42 -35.88
C LYS A 13 14.54 46.17 -35.35
N LEU A 14 14.00 45.34 -36.24
CA LEU A 14 13.29 44.11 -35.89
C LEU A 14 14.27 43.03 -35.38
N VAL A 15 15.49 43.00 -35.94
CA VAL A 15 16.57 42.13 -35.44
C VAL A 15 16.98 42.53 -34.02
N PHE A 16 17.10 43.83 -33.71
CA PHE A 16 17.41 44.29 -32.35
C PHE A 16 16.30 43.98 -31.34
N ILE A 17 15.03 44.08 -31.74
CA ILE A 17 13.91 43.74 -30.87
C ILE A 17 13.88 42.23 -30.58
N ILE A 18 14.01 41.38 -31.62
CA ILE A 18 14.06 39.93 -31.43
C ILE A 18 15.28 39.52 -30.61
N ALA A 19 16.45 40.11 -30.86
CA ALA A 19 17.65 39.85 -30.09
C ALA A 19 17.49 40.29 -28.63
N GLY A 20 16.87 41.45 -28.36
CA GLY A 20 16.60 41.93 -27.00
C GLY A 20 15.63 41.04 -26.23
N VAL A 21 14.55 40.58 -26.88
CA VAL A 21 13.58 39.64 -26.27
C VAL A 21 14.22 38.27 -26.04
N ALA A 22 15.05 37.79 -26.97
CA ALA A 22 15.78 36.54 -26.81
C ALA A 22 16.83 36.61 -25.69
N LEU A 23 17.50 37.75 -25.50
CA LEU A 23 18.45 37.96 -24.40
C LEU A 23 17.73 38.02 -23.04
N LEU A 24 16.61 38.73 -22.96
CA LEU A 24 15.82 38.82 -21.73
C LEU A 24 15.14 37.48 -21.37
N GLY A 25 14.60 36.76 -22.36
CA GLY A 25 14.01 35.43 -22.16
C GLY A 25 15.04 34.33 -21.90
N GLY A 26 16.23 34.43 -22.50
CA GLY A 26 17.32 33.48 -22.29
C GLY A 26 17.91 33.54 -20.88
N VAL A 27 18.01 34.74 -20.30
CA VAL A 27 18.51 34.94 -18.93
C VAL A 27 17.47 34.50 -17.87
N SER A 28 16.17 34.70 -18.12
CA SER A 28 15.13 34.23 -17.19
C SER A 28 14.92 32.71 -17.24
N GLY A 29 15.04 32.09 -18.41
CA GLY A 29 14.92 30.63 -18.56
C GLY A 29 16.08 29.86 -17.94
N GLY A 30 17.31 30.39 -18.01
CA GLY A 30 18.50 29.75 -17.43
C GLY A 30 18.46 29.65 -15.90
N ALA A 31 17.90 30.64 -15.21
CA ALA A 31 17.77 30.62 -13.76
C ALA A 31 16.81 29.53 -13.26
N ALA A 32 15.74 29.24 -14.00
CA ALA A 32 14.79 28.16 -13.67
C ALA A 32 15.37 26.76 -13.91
N LEU A 33 16.36 26.62 -14.80
CA LEU A 33 17.11 25.37 -14.96
C LEU A 33 18.18 25.19 -13.88
N TYR A 34 18.72 26.29 -13.33
CA TYR A 34 19.73 26.26 -12.28
C TYR A 34 19.14 26.08 -10.88
N ILE A 35 17.97 26.69 -10.62
CA ILE A 35 17.18 26.44 -9.42
C ILE A 35 16.39 25.16 -9.68
N GLY A 36 16.96 24.03 -9.26
CA GLY A 36 16.38 22.70 -9.49
C GLY A 36 14.90 22.60 -9.15
N LYS A 37 14.20 21.71 -9.84
CA LYS A 37 12.74 21.50 -9.76
C LYS A 37 12.22 21.46 -8.33
N ASP A 38 12.99 20.89 -7.40
CA ASP A 38 12.59 20.68 -6.01
C ASP A 38 12.60 21.96 -5.16
N LYS A 39 13.33 23.00 -5.60
CA LYS A 39 13.31 24.33 -4.97
C LYS A 39 12.17 25.22 -5.48
N ILE A 40 11.65 24.94 -6.69
CA ILE A 40 10.56 25.70 -7.31
C ILE A 40 9.20 25.03 -7.07
N LEU A 41 9.13 23.70 -7.20
CA LEU A 41 7.91 22.91 -7.08
C LEU A 41 7.77 22.18 -5.73
N GLY A 42 8.78 22.29 -4.85
CA GLY A 42 8.87 21.52 -3.61
C GLY A 42 9.40 20.10 -3.84
N PRO A 43 9.70 19.35 -2.75
CA PRO A 43 10.16 17.96 -2.85
C PRO A 43 9.12 17.11 -3.59
N SER A 44 9.60 16.13 -4.34
CA SER A 44 8.73 15.28 -5.15
C SER A 44 7.73 14.49 -4.29
N ALA A 45 6.60 14.09 -4.88
CA ALA A 45 5.63 13.23 -4.20
C ALA A 45 6.26 11.89 -3.77
N GLU A 46 7.27 11.42 -4.48
CA GLU A 46 8.02 10.19 -4.17
C GLU A 46 8.91 10.34 -2.93
N GLU A 47 9.57 11.50 -2.80
CA GLU A 47 10.38 11.84 -1.62
C GLU A 47 9.52 12.06 -0.38
N THR A 48 8.35 12.66 -0.53
CA THR A 48 7.46 12.99 0.61
C THR A 48 6.53 11.86 0.97
N ASN A 49 5.80 11.29 0.01
CA ASN A 49 4.68 10.37 0.23
C ASN A 49 4.99 8.92 -0.26
N GLY A 50 6.18 8.67 -0.82
CA GLY A 50 6.55 7.37 -1.40
C GLY A 50 6.04 7.18 -2.83
N LEU A 51 6.25 5.99 -3.39
CA LEU A 51 5.95 5.69 -4.79
C LEU A 51 4.48 5.33 -5.03
N ALA A 52 4.09 5.37 -6.30
CA ALA A 52 2.89 4.70 -6.76
C ALA A 52 2.98 3.19 -6.47
N CYS A 53 1.85 2.59 -6.12
CA CYS A 53 1.78 1.20 -5.73
C CYS A 53 0.49 0.55 -6.22
N THR A 54 0.54 -0.77 -6.39
CA THR A 54 -0.60 -1.59 -6.82
C THR A 54 -0.96 -2.59 -5.74
N ASP A 55 -2.26 -2.82 -5.54
CA ASP A 55 -2.75 -3.82 -4.60
C ASP A 55 -2.55 -5.24 -5.10
N VAL A 56 -2.03 -6.10 -4.23
CA VAL A 56 -1.92 -7.55 -4.47
C VAL A 56 -3.02 -8.29 -3.74
N ASN A 57 -3.15 -8.05 -2.43
CA ASN A 57 -4.12 -8.75 -1.59
C ASN A 57 -4.38 -7.94 -0.32
N LEU A 58 -5.61 -7.99 0.17
CA LEU A 58 -6.02 -7.41 1.44
C LEU A 58 -6.70 -8.50 2.28
N VAL A 59 -6.18 -8.71 3.48
CA VAL A 59 -6.70 -9.70 4.43
C VAL A 59 -7.19 -8.97 5.67
N THR A 60 -8.50 -8.97 5.89
CA THR A 60 -9.10 -8.49 7.14
C THR A 60 -9.34 -9.67 8.07
N ILE A 61 -8.77 -9.60 9.28
CA ILE A 61 -8.84 -10.63 10.31
C ILE A 61 -9.65 -10.05 11.47
N LYS A 62 -10.73 -10.73 11.86
CA LYS A 62 -11.52 -10.37 13.05
C LYS A 62 -11.13 -11.29 14.20
N LYS A 63 -10.60 -10.75 15.28
CA LYS A 63 -10.22 -11.50 16.49
C LYS A 63 -10.81 -10.85 17.72
N GLN A 64 -11.63 -11.57 18.49
CA GLN A 64 -12.06 -11.16 19.84
C GLN A 64 -12.49 -9.68 19.92
N ASN A 65 -13.30 -9.25 18.95
CA ASN A 65 -13.80 -7.87 18.81
C ASN A 65 -12.82 -6.81 18.29
N ARG A 66 -11.61 -7.20 17.85
CA ARG A 66 -10.64 -6.38 17.14
C ARG A 66 -10.60 -6.69 15.64
N ILE A 67 -10.31 -5.68 14.84
CA ILE A 67 -10.15 -5.77 13.38
C ILE A 67 -8.69 -5.52 13.04
N TRP A 68 -8.05 -6.51 12.43
CA TRP A 68 -6.68 -6.38 11.92
C TRP A 68 -6.72 -6.42 10.40
N VAL A 69 -6.08 -5.44 9.75
CA VAL A 69 -5.97 -5.38 8.30
C VAL A 69 -4.53 -5.64 7.92
N ARG A 70 -4.30 -6.65 7.07
CA ARG A 70 -3.00 -6.90 6.45
C ARG A 70 -3.09 -6.73 4.95
N LYS A 71 -2.38 -5.75 4.41
CA LYS A 71 -2.36 -5.41 3.00
C LYS A 71 -1.00 -5.73 2.38
N TYR A 72 -1.02 -6.29 1.19
CA TYR A 72 0.15 -6.60 0.38
C TYR A 72 0.12 -5.72 -0.86
N ILE A 73 1.19 -4.99 -1.09
CA ILE A 73 1.30 -4.02 -2.18
C ILE A 73 2.56 -4.27 -3.00
N LYS A 74 2.55 -3.88 -4.28
CA LYS A 74 3.71 -3.89 -5.17
C LYS A 74 4.14 -2.48 -5.51
N THR A 75 5.44 -2.26 -5.60
CA THR A 75 6.04 -1.03 -6.10
C THR A 75 7.06 -1.32 -7.18
N GLU A 76 7.43 -0.30 -7.94
CA GLU A 76 8.61 -0.35 -8.80
C GLU A 76 9.89 -0.54 -7.95
N PRO A 77 10.98 -1.08 -8.53
CA PRO A 77 12.24 -1.25 -7.84
C PRO A 77 12.79 0.09 -7.32
N THR A 78 13.02 0.18 -6.02
CA THR A 78 13.45 1.42 -5.34
C THR A 78 14.36 1.09 -4.15
N ASP A 79 14.79 2.11 -3.40
CA ASP A 79 15.46 1.96 -2.11
C ASP A 79 14.51 1.54 -0.96
N GLY A 80 15.09 1.06 0.13
CA GLY A 80 14.35 0.58 1.30
C GLY A 80 13.50 1.64 2.01
N MET A 81 14.02 2.86 2.15
CA MET A 81 13.30 3.94 2.83
C MET A 81 12.09 4.41 2.05
N THR A 82 12.18 4.48 0.72
CA THR A 82 11.04 4.80 -0.13
C THR A 82 9.95 3.73 -0.07
N ARG A 83 10.31 2.44 0.07
CA ARG A 83 9.31 1.38 0.37
C ARG A 83 8.62 1.61 1.70
N VAL A 84 9.38 1.96 2.75
CA VAL A 84 8.82 2.26 4.08
C VAL A 84 7.87 3.46 4.02
N ARG A 85 8.26 4.55 3.34
CA ARG A 85 7.37 5.72 3.18
C ARG A 85 6.06 5.35 2.50
N THR A 86 6.14 4.57 1.43
CA THR A 86 4.97 4.07 0.69
C THR A 86 4.07 3.23 1.59
N ALA A 87 4.64 2.33 2.38
CA ALA A 87 3.90 1.48 3.29
C ALA A 87 3.23 2.27 4.43
N LEU A 88 3.92 3.26 5.02
CA LEU A 88 3.36 4.14 6.05
C LEU A 88 2.19 4.98 5.51
N ARG A 89 2.34 5.56 4.30
CA ARG A 89 1.26 6.30 3.63
C ARG A 89 0.00 5.45 3.50
N VAL A 90 0.17 4.23 2.98
CA VAL A 90 -0.92 3.27 2.76
C VAL A 90 -1.52 2.81 4.09
N ALA A 91 -0.69 2.55 5.10
CA ALA A 91 -1.15 2.14 6.42
C ALA A 91 -2.08 3.18 7.05
N LYS A 92 -1.73 4.46 6.90
CA LYS A 92 -2.57 5.57 7.34
C LYS A 92 -3.85 5.72 6.52
N ALA A 93 -3.78 5.59 5.20
CA ALA A 93 -4.97 5.62 4.35
C ALA A 93 -5.99 4.53 4.75
N ILE A 94 -5.52 3.32 5.02
CA ILE A 94 -6.36 2.21 5.51
C ILE A 94 -6.97 2.54 6.87
N TYR A 95 -6.17 3.10 7.79
CA TYR A 95 -6.65 3.47 9.11
C TYR A 95 -7.74 4.53 9.06
N GLU A 96 -7.56 5.60 8.29
CA GLU A 96 -8.57 6.66 8.16
C GLU A 96 -9.87 6.13 7.52
N ALA A 97 -9.78 5.15 6.61
CA ALA A 97 -10.94 4.57 5.94
C ALA A 97 -11.74 3.58 6.82
N GLN A 98 -11.06 2.71 7.57
CA GLN A 98 -11.69 1.56 8.24
C GLN A 98 -11.57 1.59 9.77
N LYS A 99 -10.67 2.40 10.33
CA LYS A 99 -10.31 2.45 11.76
C LYS A 99 -10.10 1.07 12.41
N PRO A 100 -9.26 0.18 11.83
CA PRO A 100 -8.91 -1.08 12.45
C PRO A 100 -7.95 -0.86 13.63
N ASP A 101 -7.87 -1.86 14.51
CA ASP A 101 -6.97 -1.86 15.68
C ASP A 101 -5.51 -2.12 15.31
N LEU A 102 -5.26 -2.77 14.15
CA LEU A 102 -3.92 -3.02 13.63
C LEU A 102 -3.93 -2.95 12.10
N VAL A 103 -2.98 -2.22 11.54
CA VAL A 103 -2.71 -2.20 10.09
C VAL A 103 -1.30 -2.71 9.84
N GLN A 104 -1.16 -3.74 9.02
CA GLN A 104 0.12 -4.21 8.53
C GLN A 104 0.19 -4.06 7.01
N VAL A 105 1.18 -3.34 6.51
CA VAL A 105 1.42 -3.15 5.08
C VAL A 105 2.75 -3.76 4.70
N VAL A 106 2.71 -4.74 3.80
CA VAL A 106 3.89 -5.44 3.29
C VAL A 106 4.13 -5.02 1.85
N VAL A 107 5.33 -4.57 1.55
CA VAL A 107 5.77 -4.14 0.21
C VAL A 107 6.54 -5.27 -0.47
N LEU A 108 6.11 -5.61 -1.68
CA LEU A 108 6.72 -6.61 -2.54
C LEU A 108 7.33 -5.93 -3.76
N ASP A 109 8.32 -6.59 -4.36
CA ASP A 109 8.81 -6.20 -5.67
C ASP A 109 7.73 -6.44 -6.75
N THR A 110 7.85 -5.75 -7.88
CA THR A 110 7.02 -5.99 -9.07
C THR A 110 7.03 -7.47 -9.48
N ASN A 111 8.20 -8.11 -9.45
CA ASN A 111 8.40 -9.54 -9.75
C ASN A 111 8.15 -10.46 -8.54
N GLY A 112 7.74 -9.90 -7.40
CA GLY A 112 7.46 -10.63 -6.18
C GLY A 112 6.23 -11.54 -6.30
N PRO A 113 6.12 -12.55 -5.41
CA PRO A 113 5.01 -13.50 -5.42
C PRO A 113 3.67 -12.80 -5.14
N THR A 114 2.61 -13.28 -5.78
CA THR A 114 1.23 -12.81 -5.54
C THR A 114 0.43 -13.75 -4.65
N LEU A 115 0.84 -15.02 -4.56
CA LEU A 115 0.16 -16.02 -3.77
C LEU A 115 0.57 -15.90 -2.30
N ARG A 116 -0.41 -15.85 -1.39
CA ARG A 116 -0.19 -15.63 0.04
C ARG A 116 0.76 -16.65 0.70
N SER A 117 0.79 -17.88 0.21
CA SER A 117 1.71 -18.92 0.71
C SER A 117 3.19 -18.58 0.50
N ASP A 118 3.47 -17.79 -0.53
CA ASP A 118 4.81 -17.49 -1.02
C ASP A 118 5.29 -16.11 -0.55
N ILE A 119 4.37 -15.27 -0.07
CA ILE A 119 4.69 -13.97 0.53
C ILE A 119 5.23 -14.17 1.95
N ARG A 120 6.51 -14.50 2.05
CA ARG A 120 7.22 -14.74 3.31
C ARG A 120 8.73 -14.50 3.17
N GLY A 121 9.39 -14.30 4.31
CA GLY A 121 10.83 -14.08 4.38
C GLY A 121 11.29 -12.97 3.43
N ARG A 122 12.24 -13.32 2.55
CA ARG A 122 12.89 -12.41 1.60
C ARG A 122 11.99 -11.90 0.48
N ALA A 123 10.75 -12.39 0.33
CA ALA A 123 9.80 -11.80 -0.61
C ALA A 123 9.30 -10.42 -0.13
N MET A 124 9.38 -10.15 1.18
CA MET A 124 8.92 -8.91 1.79
C MET A 124 10.05 -7.89 1.79
N GLY A 125 9.96 -6.85 0.95
CA GLY A 125 10.99 -5.81 0.83
C GLY A 125 10.91 -4.72 1.89
N ALA A 126 9.69 -4.46 2.37
CA ALA A 126 9.42 -3.69 3.57
C ALA A 126 8.15 -4.20 4.25
N ASP A 127 8.07 -4.03 5.56
CA ASP A 127 6.91 -4.36 6.37
C ASP A 127 6.73 -3.28 7.44
N VAL A 128 5.55 -2.68 7.45
CA VAL A 128 5.16 -1.62 8.36
C VAL A 128 3.93 -2.07 9.13
N VAL A 129 4.00 -1.99 10.44
CA VAL A 129 2.88 -2.24 11.35
C VAL A 129 2.54 -0.93 12.05
N TYR A 130 1.26 -0.56 11.99
CA TYR A 130 0.69 0.58 12.68
C TYR A 130 -0.39 0.11 13.65
N ILE A 131 -0.22 0.42 14.93
CA ILE A 131 -1.14 0.12 16.03
C ILE A 131 -1.55 1.47 16.64
N PRO A 132 -2.75 1.99 16.32
CA PRO A 132 -3.20 3.30 16.78
C PRO A 132 -3.32 3.43 18.31
N HIS A 133 -3.71 2.33 18.96
CA HIS A 133 -3.97 2.25 20.39
C HIS A 133 -3.29 0.98 20.95
N PRO A 134 -1.97 1.00 21.16
CA PRO A 134 -1.25 -0.14 21.71
C PRO A 134 -1.77 -0.41 23.12
N ASP A 135 -2.31 -1.60 23.35
CA ASP A 135 -2.77 -2.04 24.66
C ASP A 135 -1.64 -2.82 25.34
N PRO A 136 -0.99 -2.24 26.36
CA PRO A 136 0.16 -2.87 27.02
C PRO A 136 -0.22 -4.18 27.73
N VAL A 137 -1.52 -4.42 28.00
CA VAL A 137 -1.99 -5.60 28.73
C VAL A 137 -2.20 -6.82 27.82
N LEU A 138 -2.39 -6.62 26.50
CA LEU A 138 -2.82 -7.70 25.59
C LEU A 138 -1.91 -7.90 24.36
N GLU A 139 -1.10 -6.92 23.99
CA GLU A 139 -0.30 -6.96 22.76
C GLU A 139 1.21 -6.87 23.04
N SER A 140 1.72 -7.64 24.00
CA SER A 140 3.13 -7.58 24.46
C SER A 140 3.44 -6.24 25.13
N GLU A 141 4.20 -6.26 26.23
CA GLU A 141 4.63 -5.03 26.94
C GLU A 141 5.51 -4.10 26.06
N GLU A 142 5.85 -4.54 24.85
CA GLU A 142 6.62 -3.83 23.84
C GLU A 142 5.77 -3.37 22.63
N ALA A 143 4.43 -3.36 22.71
CA ALA A 143 3.58 -2.86 21.63
C ALA A 143 3.90 -1.39 21.31
N LYS A 144 4.62 -1.18 20.20
CA LYS A 144 4.93 0.14 19.64
C LYS A 144 3.79 0.61 18.75
N THR A 145 3.59 1.93 18.69
CA THR A 145 2.59 2.53 17.79
C THR A 145 2.97 2.25 16.34
N TYR A 146 4.26 2.39 16.02
CA TYR A 146 4.81 2.03 14.73
C TYR A 146 5.95 1.04 14.86
N THR A 147 5.98 0.08 13.95
CA THR A 147 7.15 -0.76 13.67
C THR A 147 7.37 -0.79 12.18
N ALA A 148 8.59 -0.55 11.72
CA ALA A 148 8.93 -0.62 10.31
C ALA A 148 10.24 -1.36 10.13
N ARG A 149 10.27 -2.25 9.15
CA ARG A 149 11.45 -3.02 8.77
C ARG A 149 11.56 -3.09 7.26
N TYR A 150 12.77 -3.09 6.75
CA TYR A 150 13.02 -3.24 5.32
C TYR A 150 14.33 -3.96 5.06
N TYR A 151 14.49 -4.47 3.84
CA TYR A 151 15.78 -4.92 3.35
C TYR A 151 16.44 -3.80 2.56
N ASP A 152 17.69 -3.48 2.88
CA ASP A 152 18.47 -2.52 2.11
C ASP A 152 18.84 -3.08 0.73
N GLY A 153 18.88 -2.23 -0.29
CA GLY A 153 19.09 -2.61 -1.68
C GLY A 153 17.83 -3.01 -2.46
N THR A 154 18.03 -3.34 -3.73
CA THR A 154 16.96 -3.69 -4.68
C THR A 154 16.65 -5.19 -4.65
N ALA A 155 15.46 -5.57 -5.14
CA ALA A 155 15.13 -6.98 -5.35
C ALA A 155 15.98 -7.59 -6.47
N ALA A 156 16.20 -8.91 -6.37
CA ALA A 156 16.74 -9.70 -7.47
C ALA A 156 15.67 -9.94 -8.55
N SER A 157 16.06 -10.53 -9.68
CA SER A 157 15.15 -10.82 -10.80
C SER A 157 13.97 -11.73 -10.45
N ASN A 158 14.07 -12.50 -9.36
CA ASN A 158 12.98 -13.33 -8.83
C ASN A 158 12.10 -12.61 -7.80
N GLY A 159 12.26 -11.30 -7.62
CA GLY A 159 11.47 -10.49 -6.70
C GLY A 159 11.83 -10.68 -5.21
N LEU A 160 12.97 -11.30 -4.90
CA LEU A 160 13.43 -11.51 -3.52
C LEU A 160 14.52 -10.50 -3.13
N PHE A 161 14.52 -10.09 -1.86
CA PHE A 161 15.45 -9.12 -1.28
C PHE A 161 16.57 -9.82 -0.50
N PHE A 162 17.83 -9.48 -0.84
CA PHE A 162 19.01 -10.16 -0.30
C PHE A 162 19.95 -9.26 0.53
N GLY A 163 19.69 -7.96 0.63
CA GLY A 163 20.51 -7.08 1.44
C GLY A 163 20.28 -7.24 2.95
N GLU A 164 20.80 -6.27 3.70
CA GLU A 164 20.71 -6.24 5.15
C GLU A 164 19.29 -5.89 5.61
N ARG A 165 18.81 -6.56 6.66
CA ARG A 165 17.51 -6.26 7.26
C ARG A 165 17.69 -5.14 8.28
N ILE A 166 17.06 -4.01 8.03
CA ILE A 166 17.11 -2.83 8.88
C ILE A 166 15.76 -2.68 9.59
N ASP A 167 15.79 -2.60 10.92
CA ASP A 167 14.65 -2.25 11.75
C ASP A 167 14.76 -0.76 12.12
N LEU A 168 13.74 0.03 11.78
CA LEU A 168 13.75 1.47 12.03
C LEU A 168 13.30 1.77 13.47
N PRO A 169 13.92 2.76 14.13
CA PRO A 169 13.49 3.20 15.45
C PRO A 169 12.17 3.97 15.35
N GLU A 170 11.34 3.90 16.40
CA GLU A 170 9.95 4.40 16.36
C GLU A 170 9.86 5.93 16.21
N ASP A 171 10.81 6.66 16.78
CA ASP A 171 10.92 8.12 16.67
C ASP A 171 11.18 8.57 15.23
N GLU A 172 12.03 7.84 14.50
CA GLU A 172 12.28 8.08 13.08
C GLU A 172 11.02 7.80 12.27
N ILE A 173 10.33 6.68 12.52
CA ILE A 173 9.09 6.34 11.83
C ILE A 173 8.00 7.38 12.08
N THR A 174 7.88 7.85 13.31
CA THR A 174 6.91 8.89 13.69
C THR A 174 7.21 10.20 13.00
N THR A 175 8.49 10.57 12.91
CA THR A 175 8.95 11.77 12.18
C THR A 175 8.67 11.64 10.69
N LEU A 176 8.95 10.48 10.09
CA LEU A 176 8.63 10.20 8.69
C LEU A 176 7.13 10.33 8.43
N ASN A 177 6.30 9.69 9.25
CA ASN A 177 4.85 9.78 9.10
C ASN A 177 4.33 11.21 9.25
N ALA A 178 4.89 11.99 10.18
CA ALA A 178 4.51 13.40 10.37
C ALA A 178 4.93 14.31 9.19
N SER A 179 5.90 13.88 8.38
CA SER A 179 6.35 14.63 7.20
C SER A 179 5.42 14.50 5.99
N PHE A 180 4.48 13.55 6.03
CA PHE A 180 3.56 13.31 4.91
C PHE A 180 2.54 14.42 4.79
N LYS A 181 2.32 14.84 3.54
CA LYS A 181 1.34 15.88 3.20
C LYS A 181 -0.02 15.29 2.88
N ASP A 182 -0.02 14.09 2.30
CA ASP A 182 -1.23 13.40 1.84
C ASP A 182 -1.13 11.90 2.11
N TYR A 183 -2.26 11.31 2.50
CA TYR A 183 -2.40 9.88 2.70
C TYR A 183 -3.35 9.33 1.64
N SER A 184 -2.80 8.68 0.62
CA SER A 184 -3.56 7.97 -0.41
C SER A 184 -3.34 6.47 -0.30
N ASP A 185 -4.29 5.67 -0.78
CA ASP A 185 -4.08 4.22 -0.92
C ASP A 185 -3.38 3.89 -2.25
N CYS A 186 -3.03 2.63 -2.45
CA CYS A 186 -2.55 2.10 -3.73
C CYS A 186 -3.68 1.95 -4.76
N ILE A 187 -3.30 1.79 -6.01
CA ILE A 187 -4.23 1.53 -7.11
C ILE A 187 -4.70 0.09 -7.01
N ASP A 188 -6.02 -0.12 -6.92
CA ASP A 188 -6.62 -1.44 -7.04
C ASP A 188 -6.71 -1.82 -8.53
N PRO A 189 -5.96 -2.85 -9.00
CA PRO A 189 -5.96 -3.22 -10.41
C PRO A 189 -7.33 -3.74 -10.88
N ILE A 190 -8.17 -4.27 -9.98
CA ILE A 190 -9.52 -4.75 -10.32
C ILE A 190 -10.46 -3.56 -10.52
N ALA A 191 -10.34 -2.52 -9.69
CA ALA A 191 -11.12 -1.29 -9.84
C ALA A 191 -10.79 -0.54 -11.16
N VAL A 192 -9.52 -0.55 -11.58
CA VAL A 192 -9.10 0.06 -12.86
C VAL A 192 -9.57 -0.73 -14.08
N ALA A 193 -9.62 -2.07 -13.99
CA ALA A 193 -10.19 -2.90 -15.05
C ALA A 193 -11.70 -2.66 -15.23
N ALA A 194 -12.42 -2.37 -14.15
CA ALA A 194 -13.85 -2.07 -14.20
C ALA A 194 -14.18 -0.72 -14.86
N THR A 195 -13.28 0.27 -14.79
CA THR A 195 -13.48 1.59 -15.41
C THR A 195 -13.08 1.67 -16.88
N THR A 196 -12.24 0.73 -17.35
CA THR A 196 -11.77 0.66 -18.74
C THR A 196 -12.59 -0.28 -19.63
N GLY A 197 -13.44 -1.13 -19.05
CA GLY A 197 -14.34 -2.03 -19.78
C GLY A 197 -15.73 -1.47 -20.12
N GLY A 198 -15.94 -0.15 -19.98
CA GLY A 198 -17.26 0.47 -19.94
C GLY A 198 -17.53 1.52 -21.02
N GLU A 199 -16.99 1.39 -22.23
CA GLU A 199 -17.43 2.19 -23.38
C GLU A 199 -17.90 1.28 -24.52
N GLY A 200 -19.21 1.03 -24.50
CA GLY A 200 -19.98 0.40 -25.56
C GLY A 200 -21.46 0.75 -25.37
N GLU A 201 -21.96 1.62 -26.25
CA GLU A 201 -23.29 2.24 -26.24
C GLU A 201 -24.47 1.27 -26.13
N GLY A 202 -25.55 1.73 -25.48
CA GLY A 202 -26.87 1.08 -25.53
C GLY A 202 -27.83 1.62 -24.48
N GLY A 203 -28.46 2.76 -24.77
CA GLY A 203 -29.19 3.58 -23.81
C GLY A 203 -30.55 3.07 -23.31
N GLY A 204 -31.14 3.87 -22.41
CA GLY A 204 -32.59 4.00 -22.33
C GLY A 204 -33.22 3.86 -20.94
N LYS A 205 -33.64 5.02 -20.42
CA LYS A 205 -34.81 5.26 -19.53
C LYS A 205 -34.77 4.73 -18.10
N GLY A 206 -34.79 5.69 -17.19
CA GLY A 206 -34.80 5.47 -15.76
C GLY A 206 -36.11 4.98 -15.18
N LYS A 207 -36.09 4.77 -13.86
CA LYS A 207 -37.14 5.22 -12.95
C LYS A 207 -36.66 5.13 -11.51
N LYS A 208 -37.03 6.15 -10.75
CA LYS A 208 -37.12 6.16 -9.29
C LYS A 208 -37.77 4.87 -8.77
N GLY A 209 -37.37 4.43 -7.58
CA GLY A 209 -38.24 3.65 -6.71
C GLY A 209 -37.49 2.84 -5.68
N GLY A 210 -37.40 3.34 -4.45
CA GLY A 210 -37.04 2.52 -3.29
C GLY A 210 -38.15 1.53 -2.91
N LYS A 211 -37.73 0.43 -2.28
CA LYS A 211 -38.46 -0.41 -1.31
C LYS A 211 -37.44 -1.45 -0.81
N LYS A 212 -37.01 -1.41 0.46
CA LYS A 212 -37.61 -2.12 1.61
C LYS A 212 -38.13 -3.52 1.25
N GLY A 213 -37.47 -4.52 1.81
CA GLY A 213 -37.89 -5.92 1.86
C GLY A 213 -37.07 -6.65 2.93
N GLU A 214 -37.46 -6.47 4.19
CA GLU A 214 -37.11 -7.38 5.29
C GLU A 214 -37.97 -8.66 5.20
N ALA A 215 -37.45 -9.69 5.88
CA ALA A 215 -38.09 -10.91 6.37
C ALA A 215 -38.25 -12.09 5.39
N LYS A 216 -37.47 -13.14 5.67
CA LYS A 216 -38.08 -14.35 6.26
C LYS A 216 -37.05 -15.16 7.06
N GLU A 217 -37.24 -15.21 8.37
CA GLU A 217 -36.77 -16.28 9.24
C GLU A 217 -37.41 -17.61 8.81
N GLU A 218 -36.63 -18.69 8.86
CA GLU A 218 -37.17 -20.04 9.02
C GLU A 218 -36.21 -20.83 9.93
N LYS A 219 -36.75 -21.30 11.05
CA LYS A 219 -36.20 -22.24 12.03
C LYS A 219 -37.40 -23.03 12.57
N PRO A 220 -37.23 -24.17 13.23
CA PRO A 220 -36.51 -25.39 12.89
C PRO A 220 -37.48 -26.59 12.78
N ALA A 221 -37.02 -27.76 12.35
CA ALA A 221 -37.74 -29.02 12.55
C ALA A 221 -36.83 -30.01 13.30
N GLU A 222 -37.23 -30.35 14.53
CA GLU A 222 -36.77 -31.51 15.30
C GLU A 222 -37.67 -32.73 15.02
N GLY A 223 -37.10 -33.93 15.12
CA GLY A 223 -37.79 -35.08 15.71
C GLY A 223 -37.71 -36.43 14.97
N GLY A 224 -37.01 -37.41 15.57
CA GLY A 224 -37.16 -38.87 15.36
C GLY A 224 -35.88 -39.61 14.94
N GLU A 225 -34.88 -39.83 15.79
CA GLU A 225 -34.71 -40.94 16.77
C GLU A 225 -34.75 -42.38 16.21
N HIS A 226 -33.59 -43.07 16.29
CA HIS A 226 -33.29 -44.44 16.78
C HIS A 226 -31.75 -44.43 16.98
N GLY A 227 -31.10 -44.74 18.11
CA GLY A 227 -31.49 -45.43 19.32
C GLY A 227 -30.58 -46.64 19.57
N ALA A 228 -29.41 -46.45 20.20
CA ALA A 228 -28.72 -47.44 21.05
C ALA A 228 -27.46 -46.81 21.71
N ALA A 229 -27.46 -46.76 23.04
CA ALA A 229 -26.35 -46.34 23.90
C ALA A 229 -25.82 -47.57 24.70
N PRO A 230 -25.08 -47.42 25.82
CA PRO A 230 -23.61 -47.44 25.91
C PRO A 230 -23.07 -48.52 26.90
N ALA A 231 -21.74 -48.71 26.98
CA ALA A 231 -21.06 -49.30 28.14
C ALA A 231 -19.58 -48.85 28.13
N GLU A 232 -19.12 -48.00 29.04
CA GLU A 232 -18.64 -48.26 30.43
C GLU A 232 -17.13 -48.64 30.48
N ALA A 233 -16.38 -47.87 31.27
CA ALA A 233 -14.95 -48.08 31.57
C ALA A 233 -14.75 -49.29 32.51
N PRO A 234 -13.49 -49.74 32.72
CA PRO A 234 -12.86 -49.39 34.00
C PRO A 234 -11.35 -49.12 33.92
N ALA A 235 -10.81 -48.87 35.10
CA ALA A 235 -9.64 -48.09 35.45
C ALA A 235 -8.29 -48.84 35.56
N ALA A 236 -7.25 -48.01 35.65
CA ALA A 236 -6.00 -48.11 36.45
C ALA A 236 -5.09 -49.34 36.33
N GLU A 237 -3.83 -49.09 35.94
CA GLU A 237 -2.70 -49.46 36.81
C GLU A 237 -1.46 -48.60 36.54
N GLU A 238 -0.69 -48.49 37.62
CA GLU A 238 0.38 -47.58 37.98
C GLU A 238 1.74 -48.21 37.64
N ALA A 239 2.72 -47.44 37.13
CA ALA A 239 4.15 -47.59 37.45
C ALA A 239 5.02 -46.65 36.59
N ALA A 240 5.66 -45.69 37.26
CA ALA A 240 7.01 -45.20 36.93
C ALA A 240 7.97 -45.77 38.00
N PRO A 241 9.30 -45.58 37.96
CA PRO A 241 10.25 -45.36 36.84
C PRO A 241 11.40 -46.40 36.89
N ALA A 242 12.35 -46.34 35.94
CA ALA A 242 13.69 -46.91 36.15
C ALA A 242 14.78 -45.99 35.59
N ALA A 243 15.71 -45.64 36.46
CA ALA A 243 16.94 -44.92 36.20
C ALA A 243 18.03 -45.86 35.66
N GLY A 244 19.01 -45.28 34.94
CA GLY A 244 20.38 -45.82 34.81
C GLY A 244 20.70 -46.52 33.51
N HIS A 245 21.48 -45.86 32.65
CA HIS A 245 22.88 -46.18 32.34
C HIS A 245 23.52 -45.08 31.49
#